data_AF-D6X4N4-F1
#
_entry.id   AF-D6X4N4-F1
#
_cell.length_a   1.000
_cell.length_b   1.000
_cell.length_c   1.000
_cell.angle_alpha   90.00
_cell.angle_beta   90.00
_cell.angle_gamma   90.00
#
_symmetry.space_group_name_H-M   'P 1'
#
loop_
_entity.id
_entity.type
_entity.pdbx_description
1 polymer ?
#
loop_
_entity_poly.entity_id
_entity_poly.type
_entity_poly.pdbx_seq_one_letter_code
_entity_poly.pdbx_strand_id
1 'polypeptide(L)'
;MALLPMQQNQMPSISIHPRQNHVVYFSKGLKNPILILNNHEFWVHIKKQMGTRWRCGMFVRTKCKAALFTSGKIVGLLSENHNHRPPIKKRNNDHLVRQNVTIIRDINLL
;
A
#
# COMPACT_ATOMS: atom_id res chain seq x y z
N MET A 1 53.35 17.89 14.68
CA MET A 1 52.74 17.29 13.47
C MET A 1 51.89 16.12 13.95
N ALA A 2 50.58 16.32 14.09
CA ALA A 2 49.65 15.26 14.48
C ALA A 2 48.76 14.95 13.27
N LEU A 3 48.73 13.67 12.89
CA LEU A 3 47.93 13.16 11.78
C LEU A 3 46.44 13.14 12.18
N LEU A 4 45.57 13.68 11.33
CA LEU A 4 44.12 13.57 11.46
C LEU A 4 43.71 12.11 11.22
N PRO A 5 42.85 11.49 12.05
CA PRO A 5 42.32 10.18 11.72
C PRO A 5 41.28 10.31 10.61
N MET A 6 41.42 9.45 9.61
CA MET A 6 40.45 9.26 8.53
C MET A 6 39.10 8.86 9.12
N GLN A 7 38.04 9.60 8.81
CA GLN A 7 36.69 9.17 9.09
C GLN A 7 36.36 7.97 8.21
N GLN A 8 36.23 6.80 8.83
CA GLN A 8 35.68 5.61 8.18
C GLN A 8 34.21 5.90 7.81
N ASN A 9 33.91 5.86 6.51
CA ASN A 9 32.54 5.90 6.01
C ASN A 9 31.75 4.73 6.59
N GLN A 10 30.94 5.00 7.61
CA GLN A 10 29.93 4.06 8.09
C GLN A 10 28.82 3.97 7.04
N MET A 11 28.64 2.77 6.48
CA MET A 11 27.47 2.39 5.69
C MET A 11 26.20 2.71 6.50
N PRO A 12 25.18 3.38 5.93
CA PRO A 12 23.93 3.59 6.64
C PRO A 12 23.30 2.22 6.89
N SER A 13 23.22 1.84 8.16
CA SER A 13 22.45 0.69 8.60
C SER A 13 21.01 0.88 8.13
N ILE A 14 20.60 0.13 7.12
CA ILE A 14 19.19 0.02 6.73
C ILE A 14 18.48 -0.47 7.99
N SER A 15 17.76 0.43 8.65
CA SER A 15 16.95 0.12 9.82
C SER A 15 15.79 -0.76 9.35
N ILE A 16 16.04 -2.07 9.31
CA ILE A 16 14.99 -3.08 9.20
C ILE A 16 14.21 -3.01 10.51
N HIS A 17 13.28 -2.07 10.59
CA HIS A 17 12.38 -1.97 11.72
C HIS A 17 11.52 -3.24 11.75
N PRO A 18 11.40 -3.91 12.91
CA PRO A 18 10.65 -5.15 13.03
C PRO A 18 9.19 -4.92 12.67
N ARG A 19 8.75 -5.63 11.62
CA ARG A 19 7.35 -5.94 11.25
C ARG A 19 6.32 -4.89 11.69
N GLN A 20 6.24 -3.76 10.98
CA GLN A 20 4.96 -3.05 10.93
C GLN A 20 3.96 -3.96 10.22
N ASN A 21 3.23 -4.77 11.00
CA ASN A 21 2.13 -5.57 10.48
C ASN A 21 1.01 -4.62 10.10
N HIS A 22 0.96 -4.26 8.82
CA HIS A 22 -0.16 -3.49 8.28
C HIS A 22 -1.32 -4.44 8.02
N VAL A 23 -2.53 -3.87 8.02
CA VAL A 23 -3.75 -4.62 7.77
C VAL A 23 -4.45 -4.03 6.55
N VAL A 24 -4.81 -4.89 5.61
CA VAL A 24 -5.81 -4.59 4.59
C VAL A 24 -7.07 -5.40 4.87
N TYR A 25 -8.19 -4.88 4.40
CA TYR A 25 -9.46 -5.59 4.40
C TYR A 25 -9.90 -5.83 2.97
N PHE A 26 -10.50 -6.99 2.72
CA PHE A 26 -11.18 -7.28 1.47
C PHE A 26 -12.68 -7.37 1.72
N SER A 27 -13.46 -6.67 0.91
CA SER A 27 -14.92 -6.75 0.88
C SER A 27 -15.40 -7.35 -0.44
N LYS A 28 -16.61 -7.92 -0.43
CA LYS A 28 -17.30 -8.36 -1.65
C LYS A 28 -17.63 -7.17 -2.54
N GLY A 29 -17.08 -7.11 -3.75
CA GLY A 29 -17.55 -6.20 -4.79
C GLY A 29 -18.49 -6.91 -5.77
N LEU A 30 -18.98 -6.17 -6.77
CA LEU A 30 -19.92 -6.71 -7.77
C LEU A 30 -19.27 -7.77 -8.68
N LYS A 31 -18.10 -7.45 -9.24
CA LYS A 31 -17.35 -8.34 -10.14
C LYS A 31 -16.04 -8.85 -9.53
N ASN A 32 -15.35 -7.96 -8.81
CA ASN A 32 -14.08 -8.22 -8.17
C ASN A 32 -14.16 -7.79 -6.71
N PRO A 33 -13.34 -8.36 -5.81
CA PRO A 33 -13.23 -7.85 -4.44
C PRO A 33 -12.79 -6.38 -4.42
N ILE A 34 -13.07 -5.74 -3.30
CA ILE A 34 -12.66 -4.36 -3.02
C ILE A 34 -11.65 -4.41 -1.88
N LEU A 35 -10.48 -3.83 -2.11
CA LEU A 35 -9.44 -3.72 -1.09
C LEU A 35 -9.65 -2.42 -0.32
N ILE A 36 -9.49 -2.47 0.99
CA ILE A 36 -9.58 -1.32 1.88
C ILE A 36 -8.27 -1.20 2.64
N LEU A 37 -7.63 -0.03 2.52
CA LEU A 37 -6.42 0.33 3.24
C LEU A 37 -6.58 1.76 3.75
N ASN A 38 -6.29 2.00 5.04
CA ASN A 38 -6.41 3.31 5.68
C ASN A 38 -7.76 4.00 5.37
N ASN A 39 -8.85 3.23 5.45
CA ASN A 39 -10.23 3.65 5.19
C ASN A 39 -10.53 4.10 3.75
N HIS A 40 -9.60 3.90 2.81
CA HIS A 40 -9.82 4.16 1.39
C HIS A 40 -10.12 2.85 0.66
N GLU A 41 -11.15 2.86 -0.17
CA GLU A 41 -11.45 1.75 -1.07
C GLU A 41 -10.58 1.80 -2.33
N PHE A 42 -10.13 0.64 -2.75
CA PHE A 42 -9.40 0.40 -3.98
C PHE A 42 -10.08 -0.69 -4.79
N TRP A 43 -10.30 -0.42 -6.07
CA TRP A 43 -10.93 -1.34 -7.01
C TRP A 43 -9.88 -1.93 -7.93
N VAL A 44 -10.08 -3.18 -8.35
CA VAL A 44 -9.22 -3.84 -9.32
C VAL A 44 -9.16 -3.01 -10.60
N HIS A 45 -7.95 -2.64 -11.01
CA HIS A 45 -7.70 -1.99 -12.29
C HIS A 45 -7.23 -3.02 -13.32
N ILE A 46 -6.18 -3.79 -12.99
CA ILE A 46 -5.58 -4.80 -13.87
C ILE A 46 -5.15 -5.99 -13.03
N LYS A 47 -5.51 -7.20 -13.46
CA LYS A 47 -4.96 -8.46 -12.93
C LYS A 47 -3.83 -8.92 -13.84
N LYS A 48 -2.69 -9.27 -13.28
CA LYS A 48 -1.53 -9.85 -13.97
C LYS A 48 -1.16 -11.17 -13.29
N GLN A 49 -0.32 -11.97 -13.94
CA GLN A 49 0.17 -13.23 -13.37
C GLN A 49 0.87 -13.02 -12.02
N MET A 50 1.67 -11.96 -11.88
CA MET A 50 2.43 -11.67 -10.66
C MET A 50 1.65 -10.91 -9.59
N GLY A 51 0.41 -10.51 -9.85
CA GLY A 51 -0.40 -9.79 -8.86
C GLY A 51 -1.44 -8.87 -9.47
N THR A 52 -2.04 -8.03 -8.63
CA THR A 52 -3.16 -7.16 -9.02
C THR A 52 -2.80 -5.71 -8.78
N ARG A 53 -2.99 -4.87 -9.81
CA ARG A 53 -2.96 -3.41 -9.67
C ARG A 53 -4.36 -2.93 -9.30
N TRP A 54 -4.42 -2.10 -8.26
CA TRP A 54 -5.62 -1.49 -7.74
C TRP A 54 -5.54 0.03 -7.89
N ARG A 55 -6.68 0.67 -8.08
CA ARG A 55 -6.80 2.13 -8.13
C ARG A 55 -7.83 2.58 -7.11
N CYS A 56 -7.70 3.81 -6.62
CA CYS A 56 -8.68 4.39 -5.72
C CYS A 56 -10.10 4.29 -6.30
N GLY A 57 -11.06 3.84 -5.48
CA GLY A 57 -12.48 3.73 -5.85
C GLY A 57 -13.12 5.08 -6.19
N MET A 58 -12.55 6.18 -5.69
CA MET A 58 -13.03 7.54 -5.98
C MET A 58 -12.44 8.16 -7.26
N PHE A 59 -11.59 7.43 -8.01
CA PHE A 59 -10.94 7.93 -9.22
C PHE A 59 -11.91 8.59 -10.21
N VAL A 60 -13.06 7.97 -10.48
CA VAL A 60 -14.03 8.49 -11.47
C VAL A 60 -14.57 9.87 -11.05
N ARG A 61 -14.83 10.05 -9.75
CA ARG A 61 -15.44 11.26 -9.18
C ARG A 61 -14.44 12.37 -8.87
N THR A 62 -13.21 12.02 -8.50
CA THR A 62 -12.23 12.97 -7.93
C THR A 62 -10.93 13.05 -8.72
N LYS A 63 -10.74 12.19 -9.73
CA LYS A 63 -9.47 12.01 -10.46
C LYS A 63 -8.28 11.63 -9.56
N CYS A 64 -8.56 11.08 -8.37
CA CYS A 64 -7.56 10.62 -7.42
C CYS A 64 -6.59 9.60 -8.05
N LYS A 65 -5.29 9.89 -8.00
CA LYS A 65 -4.25 9.04 -8.60
C LYS A 65 -3.73 7.93 -7.69
N ALA A 66 -4.19 7.89 -6.43
CA ALA A 66 -3.78 6.86 -5.48
C ALA A 66 -4.01 5.45 -6.04
N ALA A 67 -2.97 4.62 -5.98
CA ALA A 67 -2.91 3.31 -6.59
C ALA A 67 -1.91 2.42 -5.85
N LEU A 68 -2.15 1.12 -5.90
CA LEU A 68 -1.29 0.12 -5.27
C LEU A 68 -1.25 -1.16 -6.08
N PHE A 69 -0.28 -2.01 -5.77
CA PHE A 69 -0.14 -3.35 -6.31
C PHE A 69 -0.14 -4.36 -5.17
N THR A 70 -0.72 -5.53 -5.37
CA THR A 70 -0.68 -6.61 -4.39
C THR A 70 -0.14 -7.89 -5.00
N SER A 71 0.75 -8.57 -4.27
CA SER A 71 1.20 -9.92 -4.56
C SER A 71 1.37 -10.70 -3.26
N GLY A 72 0.61 -11.78 -3.08
CA GLY A 72 0.58 -12.53 -1.81
C GLY A 72 0.21 -11.66 -0.61
N LYS A 73 1.15 -11.47 0.33
CA LYS A 73 1.02 -10.62 1.53
C LYS A 73 1.77 -9.29 1.40
N ILE A 74 2.17 -8.91 0.19
CA ILE A 74 2.87 -7.65 -0.10
C ILE A 74 1.89 -6.67 -0.72
N VAL A 75 1.91 -5.44 -0.20
CA VAL A 75 1.21 -4.29 -0.76
C VAL A 75 2.24 -3.25 -1.17
N GLY A 76 2.43 -3.07 -2.47
CA GLY A 76 3.28 -2.02 -3.03
C GLY A 76 2.48 -0.75 -3.28
N LEU A 77 2.85 0.36 -2.66
CA LEU A 77 2.17 1.65 -2.86
C LEU A 77 2.77 2.34 -4.08
N LEU A 78 1.97 2.47 -5.15
CA LEU A 78 2.38 3.15 -6.38
C LEU A 78 2.16 4.67 -6.26
N SER A 79 1.11 5.06 -5.54
CA SER A 79 0.83 6.45 -5.16
C SER A 79 -0.06 6.45 -3.93
N GLU A 80 0.38 7.10 -2.85
CA GLU A 80 -0.33 7.16 -1.57
C GLU A 80 -1.23 8.40 -1.43
N ASN A 81 -0.95 9.44 -2.22
CA ASN A 81 -1.60 10.73 -2.06
C ASN A 81 -3.03 10.70 -2.60
N HIS A 82 -3.99 10.76 -1.67
CA HIS A 82 -5.39 10.99 -1.96
C HIS A 82 -5.69 12.49 -2.06
N ASN A 83 -6.45 12.89 -3.07
CA ASN A 83 -6.93 14.28 -3.21
C ASN A 83 -8.36 14.47 -2.67
N HIS A 84 -8.82 13.52 -1.88
CA HIS A 84 -10.14 13.52 -1.27
C HIS A 84 -10.05 12.85 0.10
N ARG A 85 -11.05 13.12 0.95
CA ARG A 85 -11.19 12.43 2.22
C ARG A 85 -11.72 11.00 2.01
N PRO A 86 -11.46 10.06 2.94
CA PRO A 86 -12.11 8.75 2.94
C PRO A 86 -13.64 8.89 2.83
N PRO A 87 -14.33 8.01 2.08
CA PRO A 87 -15.79 7.98 2.08
C PRO A 87 -16.36 7.74 3.48
N ILE A 88 -17.39 8.52 3.85
CA ILE A 88 -18.05 8.42 5.17
C ILE A 88 -18.87 7.13 5.29
N LYS A 89 -19.37 6.60 4.17
CA LYS A 89 -20.15 5.36 4.14
C LYS A 89 -19.24 4.18 4.47
N LYS A 90 -19.35 3.69 5.70
CA LYS A 90 -18.74 2.42 6.12
C LYS A 90 -19.45 1.29 5.39
N ARG A 91 -18.69 0.37 4.80
CA ARG A 91 -19.26 -0.93 4.44
C ARG A 91 -19.64 -1.68 5.72
N ASN A 92 -20.66 -2.51 5.65
CA ASN A 92 -20.96 -3.40 6.77
C ASN A 92 -19.73 -4.30 7.02
N ASN A 93 -19.28 -4.32 8.27
CA ASN A 93 -18.05 -5.00 8.68
C ASN A 93 -18.20 -6.53 8.66
N ASP A 94 -19.43 -7.05 8.65
CA ASP A 94 -19.76 -8.48 8.76
C ASP A 94 -19.14 -9.37 7.66
N HIS A 95 -18.67 -8.77 6.57
CA HIS A 95 -18.06 -9.49 5.43
C HIS A 95 -16.67 -8.98 5.05
N LEU A 96 -15.97 -8.32 5.98
CA LEU A 96 -14.60 -7.88 5.75
C LEU A 96 -13.62 -9.00 6.11
N VAL A 97 -12.89 -9.48 5.11
CA VAL A 97 -11.77 -10.42 5.32
C VAL A 97 -10.52 -9.62 5.64
N ARG A 98 -9.96 -9.83 6.84
CA ARG A 98 -8.73 -9.17 7.32
C ARG A 98 -7.49 -9.92 6.81
N GLN A 99 -6.48 -9.20 6.33
CA GLN A 99 -5.17 -9.76 5.99
C GLN A 99 -4.03 -8.91 6.54
N ASN A 100 -3.08 -9.53 7.26
CA ASN A 100 -1.81 -8.91 7.63
C ASN A 100 -0.89 -8.87 6.41
N VAL A 101 -0.28 -7.73 6.15
CA VAL A 101 0.57 -7.48 4.98
C VAL A 101 1.81 -6.67 5.32
N THR A 102 2.81 -6.79 4.47
CA THR A 102 3.97 -5.89 4.42
C THR A 102 3.68 -4.79 3.39
N ILE A 103 3.79 -3.53 3.81
CA ILE A 103 3.68 -2.39 2.89
C ILE A 103 5.07 -1.98 2.42
N ILE A 104 5.24 -1.92 1.10
CA ILE A 104 6.45 -1.42 0.44
C ILE A 104 6.08 -0.08 -0.22
N ARG A 105 6.85 0.97 0.09
CA ARG A 105 6.61 2.34 -0.42
C ARG A 105 7.59 2.75 -1.51
N ASP A 106 8.72 2.07 -1.59
CA ASP A 106 9.71 2.30 -2.62
C ASP A 106 9.39 1.42 -3.84
N ILE A 107 9.03 2.07 -4.94
CA ILE A 107 8.57 1.42 -6.17
C ILE A 107 9.71 0.63 -6.83
N ASN A 108 10.98 0.92 -6.49
CA ASN A 108 12.14 0.19 -6.97
C ASN A 108 12.32 -1.18 -6.28
N LEU A 109 11.52 -1.47 -5.25
CA LEU A 109 11.56 -2.72 -4.48
C LEU A 109 10.40 -3.67 -4.83
N LEU A 110 9.67 -3.40 -5.93
CA LEU A 110 8.55 -4.21 -6.45
C LEU A 110 8.88 -4.79 -7.82
#